data_AF-A0A1X7JMD8-F1
#
_entry.id   AF-A0A1X7JMD8-F1
#
_cell.length_a   1.000
_cell.length_b   1.000
_cell.length_c   1.000
_cell.angle_alpha   90.00
_cell.angle_beta   90.00
_cell.angle_gamma   90.00
#
_symmetry.space_group_name_H-M   'P 1'
#
loop_
_entity.id
_entity.type
_entity.pdbx_description
1 polymer ?
#
loop_
_entity_poly.entity_id
_entity_poly.type
_entity_poly.pdbx_seq_one_letter_code
_entity_poly.pdbx_strand_id
1 'polypeptide(L)'
;MFGSIFTGFGFWDFGSWITFFLIALGISLWLRSQGRQDYKKGTEQDQIYFSGNDIPDDPEEVTVPASSSYWGFRKAFKPYYDRMVAFHSGNMSEYVGWFVMTTAIVLIIAIL
;
A
#
# COMPACT_ATOMS: atom_id res chain seq x y z
N MET A 1 20.85 -6.68 29.69
CA MET A 1 21.29 -7.86 28.90
C MET A 1 20.48 -7.86 27.63
N PHE A 2 21.12 -7.91 26.46
CA PHE A 2 20.40 -8.06 25.19
C PHE A 2 19.55 -9.33 25.26
N GLY A 3 18.23 -9.16 25.34
CA GLY A 3 17.30 -10.28 25.51
C GLY A 3 17.00 -10.95 24.17
N SER A 4 16.75 -12.25 24.21
CA SER A 4 16.22 -12.97 23.06
C SER A 4 14.70 -12.99 23.10
N ILE A 5 14.03 -12.67 21.98
CA ILE A 5 12.57 -12.73 21.86
C ILE A 5 12.20 -14.10 21.29
N PHE A 6 11.50 -14.94 22.07
CA PHE A 6 10.95 -16.19 21.56
C PHE A 6 9.68 -15.94 20.77
N THR A 7 9.61 -16.52 19.59
CA THR A 7 8.47 -16.52 18.68
C THR A 7 8.05 -17.97 18.41
N GLY A 8 6.85 -18.18 17.87
CA GLY A 8 6.37 -19.51 17.46
C GLY A 8 7.22 -20.20 16.38
N PHE A 9 8.23 -19.52 15.84
CA PHE A 9 9.15 -20.01 14.80
C PHE A 9 10.62 -20.02 15.23
N GLY A 10 10.94 -19.73 16.50
CA GLY A 10 12.32 -19.70 17.02
C GLY A 10 12.61 -18.46 17.87
N PHE A 11 13.88 -18.24 18.22
CA PHE A 11 14.31 -17.09 19.03
C PHE A 11 15.02 -16.02 18.18
N TRP A 12 14.78 -14.76 18.53
CA TRP A 12 15.41 -13.58 17.94
C TRP A 12 16.39 -12.98 18.92
N ASP A 13 17.69 -13.10 18.63
CA ASP A 13 18.73 -12.48 19.44
C ASP A 13 19.10 -11.10 18.92
N PHE A 14 18.81 -10.06 19.71
CA PHE A 14 19.01 -8.67 19.31
C PHE A 14 20.50 -8.34 19.06
N GLY A 15 21.41 -8.91 19.87
CA GLY A 15 22.85 -8.69 19.72
C GLY A 15 23.40 -9.25 18.40
N SER A 16 22.93 -10.43 18.01
CA SER A 16 23.27 -11.08 16.74
C SER A 16 22.81 -10.26 15.54
N TRP A 17 21.60 -9.69 15.59
CA TRP A 17 21.08 -8.83 14.52
C TRP A 17 21.87 -7.52 14.37
N ILE A 18 22.19 -6.85 15.48
CA ILE A 18 23.06 -5.67 15.44
C ILE A 18 24.41 -6.02 14.82
N THR A 19 25.02 -7.11 15.26
CA THR A 19 26.32 -7.57 14.76
C THR A 19 26.26 -7.85 13.26
N PHE A 20 25.22 -8.56 12.81
CA PHE A 20 24.99 -8.83 11.40
C PHE A 20 24.88 -7.54 10.58
N PHE A 21 24.06 -6.57 11.01
CA PHE A 21 23.89 -5.31 10.28
C PHE A 21 25.17 -4.47 10.26
N LEU A 22 25.96 -4.45 11.33
CA LEU A 22 27.26 -3.76 11.35
C LEU A 22 28.24 -4.39 10.35
N ILE A 23 28.30 -5.72 10.29
CA ILE A 23 29.13 -6.43 9.31
C ILE A 23 28.64 -6.13 7.89
N ALA A 24 27.34 -6.24 7.63
CA ALA A 24 26.75 -5.97 6.31
C ALA A 24 26.99 -4.52 5.87
N LEU A 25 26.87 -3.54 6.77
CA LEU A 25 27.18 -2.13 6.52
C LEU A 25 28.67 -1.96 6.19
N GLY A 26 29.56 -2.56 6.98
CA GLY A 26 31.00 -2.50 6.75
C GLY A 26 31.41 -3.05 5.39
N ILE A 27 30.89 -4.23 5.03
CA ILE A 27 31.13 -4.84 3.72
C ILE A 27 30.55 -3.96 2.60
N SER A 28 29.35 -3.43 2.77
CA SER A 28 28.69 -2.58 1.76
C SER A 28 29.46 -1.28 1.53
N LEU A 29 29.94 -0.63 2.59
CA LEU A 29 30.77 0.57 2.50
C LEU A 29 32.16 0.27 1.91
N TRP A 30 32.73 -0.88 2.23
CA TRP A 30 33.99 -1.32 1.63
C TRP A 30 33.81 -1.59 0.13
N LEU A 31 32.78 -2.32 -0.29
CA LEU A 31 32.47 -2.52 -1.71
C LEU A 31 32.23 -1.19 -2.43
N ARG A 32 31.47 -0.28 -1.82
CA ARG A 32 31.26 1.07 -2.35
C ARG A 32 32.57 1.84 -2.51
N SER A 33 33.52 1.71 -1.58
CA SER A 33 34.81 2.40 -1.66
C SER A 33 35.73 1.86 -2.75
N GLN A 34 35.51 0.62 -3.22
CA GLN A 34 36.21 0.07 -4.39
C GLN A 34 35.64 0.60 -5.73
N GLY A 35 34.49 1.28 -5.71
CA GLY A 35 33.86 1.86 -6.90
C GLY A 35 34.61 3.07 -7.45
N ARG A 36 34.36 3.39 -8.73
CA ARG A 36 34.95 4.57 -9.37
C ARG A 36 34.39 5.85 -8.77
N GLN A 37 35.26 6.85 -8.60
CA GLN A 37 34.92 8.16 -8.02
C GLN A 37 34.65 9.23 -9.10
N ASP A 38 34.58 8.86 -10.37
CA ASP A 38 34.43 9.77 -11.51
C ASP A 38 32.97 10.09 -11.86
N TYR A 39 32.06 9.83 -10.92
CA TYR A 39 30.68 10.25 -11.00
C TYR A 39 30.57 11.79 -11.06
N LYS A 40 29.81 12.28 -12.04
CA LYS A 40 29.66 13.71 -12.31
C LYS A 40 28.27 14.18 -11.86
N LYS A 41 28.21 14.70 -10.64
CA LYS A 41 27.00 15.32 -10.09
C LYS A 41 26.53 16.49 -10.95
N GLY A 42 25.22 16.60 -11.16
CA GLY A 42 24.58 17.65 -11.95
C GLY A 42 24.67 17.44 -13.47
N THR A 43 25.04 16.24 -13.91
CA THR A 43 25.04 15.86 -15.33
C THR A 43 23.90 14.88 -15.64
N GLU A 44 23.80 14.44 -16.89
CA GLU A 44 22.90 13.36 -17.31
C GLU A 44 23.08 12.06 -16.50
N GLN A 45 24.22 11.88 -15.80
CA GLN A 45 24.42 10.75 -14.88
C GLN A 45 23.48 10.77 -13.66
N ASP A 46 22.87 11.92 -13.35
CA ASP A 46 21.89 12.08 -12.26
C ASP A 46 20.46 11.81 -12.74
N GLN A 47 20.26 11.71 -14.05
CA GLN A 47 18.96 11.55 -14.66
C GLN A 47 18.54 10.07 -14.67
N ILE A 48 17.23 9.84 -14.60
CA ILE A 48 16.68 8.49 -14.76
C ILE A 48 16.88 8.03 -16.21
N TYR A 49 17.06 6.72 -16.40
CA TYR A 49 17.08 6.17 -17.75
C TYR A 49 15.66 6.26 -18.37
N PHE A 50 15.50 7.07 -19.41
CA PHE A 50 14.23 7.27 -20.12
C PHE A 50 14.32 6.84 -21.59
N SER A 51 14.90 5.66 -21.84
CA SER A 51 15.05 5.08 -23.18
C SER A 51 15.74 6.00 -24.21
N GLY A 52 16.59 6.92 -23.75
CA GLY A 52 17.29 7.88 -24.60
C GLY A 52 16.44 9.08 -25.04
N ASN A 53 15.22 9.23 -24.52
CA ASN A 53 14.42 10.44 -24.71
C ASN A 53 14.72 11.47 -23.61
N ASP A 54 14.42 12.74 -23.91
CA ASP A 54 14.42 13.79 -22.90
C ASP A 54 13.37 13.50 -21.83
N ILE A 55 13.74 13.71 -20.57
CA ILE A 55 12.81 13.54 -19.44
C ILE A 55 11.83 14.71 -19.45
N PRO A 56 10.51 14.46 -19.48
CA PRO A 56 9.51 15.50 -19.31
C PRO A 56 9.73 16.32 -18.03
N ASP A 57 9.54 17.64 -18.12
CA ASP A 57 9.64 18.54 -16.96
C ASP A 57 8.60 18.20 -15.88
N ASP A 58 7.48 17.58 -16.27
CA ASP A 58 6.43 17.12 -15.38
C ASP A 58 6.64 15.64 -14.99
N PRO A 59 6.94 15.33 -13.71
CA PRO A 59 7.07 13.96 -13.22
C PRO A 59 5.80 13.11 -13.38
N GLU A 60 4.62 13.71 -13.50
CA GLU A 60 3.36 12.98 -13.70
C GLU A 60 3.26 12.35 -15.10
N GLU A 61 3.97 12.88 -16.10
CA GLU A 61 3.99 12.30 -17.45
C GLU A 61 4.81 11.00 -17.53
N VAL A 62 5.74 10.80 -16.60
CA VAL A 62 6.65 9.65 -16.56
C VAL A 62 6.16 8.56 -15.61
N THR A 63 5.28 8.90 -14.67
CA THR A 63 4.83 7.98 -13.63
C THR A 63 3.45 7.41 -13.94
N VAL A 64 3.27 6.11 -13.70
CA VAL A 64 1.93 5.53 -13.64
C VAL A 64 1.36 5.89 -12.28
N PRO A 65 0.29 6.70 -12.19
CA PRO A 65 -0.20 7.15 -10.91
C PRO A 65 -0.70 5.95 -10.09
N ALA A 66 -0.41 5.94 -8.79
CA ALA A 66 -0.79 4.83 -7.90
C ALA A 66 -2.31 4.56 -7.90
N SER A 67 -3.11 5.59 -8.20
CA SER A 67 -4.56 5.46 -8.42
C SER A 67 -4.93 4.53 -9.57
N SER A 68 -4.05 4.34 -10.55
CA SER A 68 -4.25 3.44 -11.68
C SER A 68 -4.18 1.97 -11.29
N SER A 69 -3.40 1.61 -10.27
CA SER A 69 -3.21 0.22 -9.83
C SER A 69 -4.52 -0.50 -9.48
N TYR A 70 -5.48 0.25 -8.91
CA TYR A 70 -6.80 -0.27 -8.54
C TYR A 70 -7.94 0.31 -9.38
N TRP A 71 -7.64 0.95 -10.51
CA TRP A 71 -8.68 1.57 -11.34
C TRP A 71 -9.71 0.54 -11.81
N GLY A 72 -9.26 -0.62 -12.32
CA GLY A 72 -10.14 -1.69 -12.78
C GLY A 72 -11.04 -2.23 -11.66
N PHE A 73 -10.47 -2.44 -10.47
CA PHE A 73 -11.22 -2.86 -9.29
C PHE A 73 -12.27 -1.82 -8.89
N ARG A 74 -11.88 -0.56 -8.73
CA ARG A 74 -12.81 0.53 -8.38
C ARG A 74 -13.92 0.69 -9.42
N LYS A 75 -13.59 0.56 -10.71
CA LYS A 75 -14.56 0.65 -11.80
C LYS A 75 -15.56 -0.52 -11.77
N ALA A 76 -15.08 -1.74 -11.52
CA ALA A 76 -15.92 -2.93 -11.40
C ALA A 76 -16.90 -2.83 -10.22
N PHE A 77 -16.46 -2.30 -9.07
CA PHE A 77 -17.30 -2.14 -7.89
C PHE A 77 -18.23 -0.92 -7.92
N LYS A 78 -18.01 0.04 -8.83
CA LYS A 78 -18.80 1.27 -8.88
C LYS A 78 -20.31 1.03 -8.91
N PRO A 79 -20.89 0.15 -9.77
CA PRO A 79 -22.33 -0.06 -9.80
C PRO A 79 -22.89 -0.65 -8.50
N TYR A 80 -22.11 -1.47 -7.80
CA TYR A 80 -22.50 -2.03 -6.50
C TYR A 80 -22.59 -0.92 -5.45
N TYR A 81 -21.56 -0.09 -5.32
CA TYR A 81 -21.56 1.04 -4.40
C TYR A 81 -22.62 2.08 -4.74
N ASP A 82 -22.80 2.41 -6.02
CA ASP A 82 -23.84 3.36 -6.46
C ASP A 82 -25.23 2.92 -5.97
N ARG A 83 -25.55 1.62 -6.08
CA ARG A 83 -26.81 1.05 -5.55
C ARG A 83 -26.87 1.09 -4.03
N MET A 84 -25.79 0.75 -3.33
CA MET A 84 -25.76 0.82 -1.87
C MET A 84 -25.96 2.24 -1.33
N VAL A 85 -25.34 3.22 -1.98
CA VAL A 85 -25.48 4.63 -1.63
C VAL A 85 -26.92 5.10 -1.90
N ALA A 86 -27.57 4.60 -2.95
CA ALA A 86 -28.97 4.93 -3.22
C ALA A 86 -29.95 4.52 -2.09
N PHE A 87 -29.63 3.50 -1.28
CA PHE A 87 -30.41 3.13 -0.09
C PHE A 87 -30.26 4.11 1.09
N HIS A 88 -29.34 5.09 1.00
CA HIS A 88 -29.06 6.07 2.04
C HIS A 88 -29.51 7.47 1.60
N SER A 89 -30.77 7.59 1.19
CA SER A 89 -31.36 8.85 0.68
C SER A 89 -31.41 9.98 1.72
N GLY A 90 -31.32 9.66 3.02
CA GLY A 90 -31.54 10.60 4.11
C GLY A 90 -33.02 10.86 4.43
N ASN A 91 -33.96 10.20 3.74
CA ASN A 91 -35.39 10.32 4.02
C ASN A 91 -35.81 9.44 5.21
N MET A 92 -36.25 10.06 6.30
CA MET A 92 -36.67 9.36 7.53
C MET A 92 -37.73 8.28 7.29
N SER A 93 -38.67 8.50 6.37
CA SER A 93 -39.73 7.53 6.07
C SER A 93 -39.19 6.23 5.48
N GLU A 94 -38.12 6.28 4.69
CA GLU A 94 -37.50 5.09 4.11
C GLU A 94 -36.84 4.22 5.19
N TYR A 95 -36.17 4.85 6.17
CA TYR A 95 -35.57 4.13 7.30
C TYR A 95 -36.62 3.48 8.21
N VAL A 96 -37.72 4.17 8.48
CA VAL A 96 -38.84 3.58 9.24
C VAL A 96 -39.45 2.41 8.45
N GLY A 97 -39.57 2.55 7.12
CA GLY A 97 -40.00 1.46 6.24
C GLY A 97 -39.08 0.23 6.32
N TRP A 98 -37.76 0.43 6.23
CA TRP A 98 -36.78 -0.64 6.39
C TRP A 98 -36.88 -1.31 7.76
N PHE A 99 -37.02 -0.54 8.83
CA PHE A 99 -37.22 -1.07 10.18
C PHE A 99 -38.44 -1.99 10.26
N VAL A 100 -39.61 -1.51 9.82
CA VAL A 100 -40.86 -2.30 9.84
C VAL A 100 -40.72 -3.57 9.00
N MET A 101 -40.14 -3.47 7.80
CA MET A 101 -39.94 -4.62 6.92
C MET A 101 -39.01 -5.66 7.55
N THR A 102 -37.87 -5.24 8.12
CA THR A 102 -36.94 -6.14 8.80
C THR A 102 -37.58 -6.79 10.02
N THR A 103 -38.33 -6.04 10.83
CA THR A 103 -39.09 -6.61 11.96
C THR A 103 -40.09 -7.66 11.49
N ALA A 104 -40.84 -7.40 10.42
CA ALA A 104 -41.78 -8.36 9.87
C ALA A 104 -41.08 -9.65 9.39
N ILE A 105 -39.94 -9.54 8.70
CA ILE A 105 -39.14 -10.69 8.26
C ILE A 105 -38.65 -11.51 9.46
N VAL A 106 -38.12 -10.85 10.49
CA VAL A 106 -37.65 -11.53 11.71
C VAL A 106 -38.80 -12.25 12.43
N LEU A 107 -39.97 -11.62 12.54
CA LEU A 107 -41.14 -12.25 13.15
C LEU A 107 -41.62 -13.47 12.37
N ILE A 108 -41.62 -13.41 11.03
CA ILE A 108 -41.94 -14.56 10.18
C ILE A 108 -40.96 -15.69 10.44
N ILE A 109 -39.65 -15.40 10.43
CA ILE A 109 -38.60 -16.41 10.68
C ILE A 109 -38.71 -17.00 12.09
N ALA A 110 -39.09 -16.20 13.09
CA ALA A 110 -39.19 -16.66 14.48
C ALA A 110 -40.44 -17.52 14.76
N ILE A 111 -41.49 -17.40 13.94
CA ILE A 111 -42.75 -18.15 14.08
C ILE A 111 -42.74 -19.43 13.23
N LEU A 112 -41.97 -19.46 12.14
CA LEU A 112 -41.70 -20.65 11.32
C LEU A 112 -40.78 -21.64 12.04
#